data_AF-A0A1R1BRD2-F1
#
_entry.id   AF-A0A1R1BRD2-F1
#
_cell.length_a   1.000
_cell.length_b   1.000
_cell.length_c   1.000
_cell.angle_alpha   90.00
_cell.angle_beta   90.00
_cell.angle_gamma   90.00
#
_symmetry.space_group_name_H-M   'P 1'
#
loop_
_entity.id
_entity.type
_entity.pdbx_description
1 polymer ?
#
loop_
_entity_poly.entity_id
_entity_poly.type
_entity_poly.pdbx_seq_one_letter_code
_entity_poly.pdbx_strand_id
1 'polypeptide(L)' 'MSLESWKLAGEENRKQNEFVKAHIQENFGDTPTPVLATSEALNAYHKSLGFVFKADEETFILPE' A
#
# COMPACT_ATOMS: atom_id res chain seq x y z
N MET A 1 19.87 -7.80 13.03
CA MET A 1 18.92 -8.54 12.17
C MET A 1 19.49 -9.92 11.90
N SER A 2 18.70 -10.98 12.04
CA SER A 2 19.12 -12.36 11.73
C SER A 2 18.81 -12.71 10.27
N LEU A 3 19.39 -13.81 9.78
CA LEU A 3 19.07 -14.36 8.45
C LEU A 3 17.57 -14.69 8.30
N GLU A 4 16.92 -15.11 9.39
CA GLU A 4 15.49 -15.39 9.42
C GLU A 4 14.66 -14.12 9.25
N SER A 5 15.06 -13.01 9.89
CA SER A 5 14.42 -11.71 9.71
C SER A 5 14.45 -11.25 8.24
N TRP A 6 15.56 -11.49 7.53
CA TRP A 6 15.69 -11.15 6.11
C TRP A 6 14.79 -11.99 5.21
N LYS A 7 14.66 -13.29 5.49
CA LYS A 7 13.77 -14.18 4.73
C LYS A 7 12.32 -13.76 4.89
N LEU A 8 11.89 -13.47 6.11
CA LEU A 8 10.53 -13.02 6.38
C LEU A 8 10.22 -11.71 5.64
N ALA A 9 11.11 -10.71 5.74
CA ALA A 9 10.95 -9.45 5.02
C ALA A 9 10.90 -9.65 3.49
N GLY A 10 11.69 -10.59 2.96
CA GLY A 10 11.65 -10.94 1.54
C GLY A 10 10.31 -11.54 1.10
N GLU A 11 9.74 -12.44 1.90
CA GLU A 11 8.44 -13.04 1.63
C GLU A 11 7.29 -12.03 1.73
N GLU A 12 7.33 -11.14 2.72
CA GLU A 12 6.34 -10.06 2.86
C GLU A 12 6.40 -9.08 1.69
N ASN A 13 7.61 -8.65 1.30
CA ASN A 13 7.81 -7.80 0.13
C ASN A 13 7.30 -8.47 -1.15
N ARG A 14 7.53 -9.78 -1.32
CA ARG A 14 7.03 -10.51 -2.48
C ARG A 14 5.50 -10.49 -2.54
N LYS A 15 4.83 -10.82 -1.43
CA LYS A 15 3.36 -10.84 -1.35
C LYS A 15 2.75 -9.47 -1.65
N GLN A 16 3.31 -8.41 -1.06
CA GLN A 16 2.86 -7.04 -1.32
C GLN A 16 3.02 -6.67 -2.80
N ASN A 17 4.19 -6.96 -3.40
CA ASN A 17 4.44 -6.65 -4.81
C ASN A 17 3.52 -7.42 -5.76
N GLU A 18 3.22 -8.68 -5.46
CA GLU A 18 2.27 -9.49 -6.25
C GLU A 18 0.86 -8.89 -6.18
N PHE A 19 0.39 -8.53 -4.98
CA PHE A 19 -0.91 -7.88 -4.81
C PHE A 19 -0.98 -6.54 -5.53
N VAL A 20 0.01 -5.67 -5.33
CA VAL A 20 0.04 -4.33 -5.92
C VAL A 20 -0.02 -4.40 -7.45
N LYS A 21 0.78 -5.28 -8.06
CA LYS A 21 0.77 -5.45 -9.53
C LYS A 21 -0.58 -5.94 -10.04
N ALA A 22 -1.16 -6.94 -9.38
CA ALA A 22 -2.46 -7.47 -9.76
C ALA A 22 -3.56 -6.40 -9.64
N HIS A 23 -3.58 -5.66 -8.53
CA HIS A 23 -4.56 -4.61 -8.29
C HIS A 23 -4.44 -3.47 -9.30
N ILE A 24 -3.22 -3.03 -9.62
CA ILE A 24 -3.00 -2.00 -10.65
C ILE A 24 -3.52 -2.47 -12.01
N GLN A 25 -3.18 -3.70 -12.42
CA GLN A 25 -3.63 -4.25 -13.70
C GLN A 25 -5.16 -4.34 -13.77
N GLU A 26 -5.80 -4.81 -12.70
CA GLU A 26 -7.26 -5.01 -12.65
C GLU A 26 -8.03 -3.68 -12.66
N ASN A 27 -7.53 -2.65 -11.97
CA ASN A 27 -8.28 -1.41 -11.75
C ASN A 27 -7.89 -0.26 -12.69
N PHE A 28 -6.65 -0.26 -13.20
CA PHE A 28 -6.12 0.83 -14.02
C PHE A 28 -5.70 0.40 -15.43
N GLY A 29 -5.64 -0.90 -15.71
CA GLY A 29 -5.19 -1.43 -17.01
C GLY A 29 -3.72 -1.15 -17.31
N ASP A 30 -3.40 -0.99 -18.59
CA ASP A 30 -2.01 -1.00 -19.08
C ASP A 30 -1.28 0.36 -18.95
N THR A 31 -2.01 1.46 -18.73
CA THR A 31 -1.44 2.82 -18.64
C THR A 31 -1.89 3.60 -17.40
N PRO A 32 -1.63 3.07 -16.18
CA PRO A 32 -1.91 3.78 -14.95
C PRO A 32 -1.09 5.06 -14.82
N THR A 33 -1.66 6.09 -14.18
CA THR A 33 -0.84 7.16 -13.59
C THR A 33 -0.05 6.54 -12.43
N PRO A 34 1.31 6.48 -12.50
CA PRO A 34 2.08 5.58 -11.63
C PRO A 34 1.90 5.86 -10.13
N VAL A 35 1.89 7.14 -9.75
CA VAL A 35 1.78 7.56 -8.35
C VAL A 35 0.41 7.21 -7.78
N LEU A 36 -0.67 7.54 -8.50
CA LEU A 36 -2.04 7.32 -8.02
C LEU A 36 -2.36 5.83 -7.94
N ALA A 37 -2.03 5.06 -8.98
CA ALA A 37 -2.29 3.62 -9.00
C ALA A 37 -1.50 2.86 -7.92
N THR A 38 -0.23 3.24 -7.71
CA THR A 38 0.59 2.62 -6.65
C THR A 38 0.03 2.96 -5.26
N SER A 39 -0.35 4.22 -5.02
CA SER A 39 -0.93 4.64 -3.74
C SER A 39 -2.24 3.93 -3.43
N GLU A 40 -3.15 3.80 -4.41
CA GLU A 40 -4.41 3.07 -4.21
C GLU A 40 -4.18 1.58 -3.98
N ALA A 41 -3.31 0.95 -4.75
CA ALA A 41 -2.99 -0.46 -4.60
C ALA A 41 -2.35 -0.77 -3.23
N LEU A 42 -1.45 0.11 -2.75
CA LEU A 42 -0.89 -0.01 -1.40
C LEU A 42 -1.95 0.19 -0.32
N ASN A 43 -2.87 1.13 -0.50
CA ASN A 43 -3.99 1.31 0.44
C ASN A 43 -4.87 0.06 0.50
N ALA A 44 -5.25 -0.49 -0.67
CA ALA A 44 -6.03 -1.71 -0.78
C ALA A 44 -5.32 -2.93 -0.13
N TYR A 45 -4.01 -3.07 -0.33
CA TYR A 45 -3.22 -4.13 0.30
C TYR A 45 -3.31 -4.06 1.83
N HIS A 46 -3.04 -2.90 2.43
CA HIS A 46 -3.09 -2.75 3.88
C HIS A 46 -4.51 -2.93 4.42
N LYS A 47 -5.54 -2.45 3.72
CA LYS A 47 -6.95 -2.72 4.08
C LYS A 47 -7.26 -4.22 4.09
N SER A 48 -6.74 -4.99 3.13
CA SER A 48 -6.92 -6.45 3.09
C SER A 48 -6.27 -7.19 4.27
N LEU A 49 -5.22 -6.59 4.86
CA LEU A 49 -4.59 -7.08 6.08
C LEU A 49 -5.31 -6.60 7.36
N GLY A 50 -6.40 -5.84 7.22
CA GLY A 50 -7.19 -5.31 8.34
C GLY A 50 -6.72 -3.95 8.87
N PHE A 51 -5.74 -3.30 8.22
CA PHE A 51 -5.38 -1.94 8.59
C PHE A 51 -6.45 -0.96 8.13
N VAL A 52 -6.89 -0.11 9.06
CA VAL A 52 -7.78 1.00 8.76
C VAL A 52 -6.94 2.27 8.82
N PHE A 53 -6.69 2.87 7.67
CA PHE A 53 -6.23 4.25 7.62
C PHE A 53 -7.40 5.10 8.08
N LYS A 54 -7.38 5.52 9.35
CA LYS A 54 -8.22 6.63 9.76
C LYS A 54 -7.76 7.80 8.91
N ALA A 55 -8.70 8.49 8.28
CA ALA A 55 -8.45 9.87 7.94
C ALA A 55 -8.20 10.52 9.30
N ASP A 56 -6.93 10.70 9.66
CA ASP A 56 -6.62 11.66 10.70
C ASP A 56 -7.20 12.95 10.14
N GLU A 57 -8.40 13.31 10.61
CA GLU A 57 -8.96 14.63 10.45
C GLU A 57 -7.95 15.54 11.15
N GLU A 58 -6.88 15.90 10.43
CA GLU A 58 -6.12 17.10 10.70
C GLU A 58 -7.13 18.23 10.58
N THR A 59 -7.82 18.46 11.69
CA THR A 59 -8.48 19.72 11.97
C THR A 59 -7.31 20.68 12.11
N PHE A 60 -6.82 21.16 10.97
CA PHE A 60 -5.77 22.15 10.93
C PHE A 60 -6.42 23.47 11.40
N ILE A 61 -6.50 23.63 12.72
CA ILE A 61 -6.96 24.87 13.33
C ILE A 61 -5.80 25.85 13.18
N LEU A 62 -5.89 26.71 12.17
CA LEU A 62 -5.06 27.91 12.09
C LEU A 62 -5.35 28.77 13.33
N PRO A 63 -4.36 29.09 14.19
CA PRO A 63 -4.54 30.10 15.23
C PRO A 63 -4.70 31.48 14.59
N GLU A 64 -5.54 32.33 15.18
CA GLU A 64 -5.76 33.73 14.76
C GLU A 64 -4.47 34.57 14.76
#